data_AF-A0A9P8UJQ5-F1
#
_entry.id   AF-A0A9P8UJQ5-F1
#
_cell.length_a   1.000
_cell.length_b   1.000
_cell.length_c   1.000
_cell.angle_alpha   90.00
_cell.angle_beta   90.00
_cell.angle_gamma   90.00
#
_symmetry.space_group_name_H-M   'P 1'
#
loop_
_entity.id
_entity.type
_entity.pdbx_description
1 polymer ?
#
loop_
_entity_poly.entity_id
_entity_poly.type
_entity_poly.pdbx_seq_one_letter_code
_entity_poly.pdbx_strand_id
1 'polypeptide(L)' 'PCVGVKGVCDYADSHKNKKWQPFAAATTASVTKAILGQYTQTDNPANYGITHV' A
#
# COMPACT_ATOMS: atom_id res chain seq x y z
N PRO A 1 9.66 -0.07 10.56
CA PRO A 1 9.18 -1.12 9.62
C PRO A 1 8.91 -0.50 8.26
N CYS A 2 9.14 -1.19 7.14
CA CYS A 2 8.80 -0.70 5.80
C CYS A 2 8.13 -1.80 4.97
N VAL A 3 7.14 -1.41 4.15
CA VAL A 3 6.44 -2.27 3.20
C VAL A 3 6.31 -1.53 1.88
N GLY A 4 6.67 -2.18 0.78
CA GLY A 4 6.57 -1.62 -0.56
C GLY A 4 5.48 -2.32 -1.36
N VAL A 5 4.57 -1.56 -1.98
CA VAL A 5 3.53 -2.07 -2.88
C VAL A 5 3.84 -1.55 -4.29
N LYS A 6 3.86 -2.44 -5.28
CA LYS A 6 4.14 -2.10 -6.69
C LYS A 6 3.14 -2.79 -7.61
N GLY A 7 2.70 -2.08 -8.64
CA GLY A 7 1.84 -2.60 -9.69
C GLY A 7 2.63 -2.94 -10.95
N VAL A 8 2.23 -3.99 -11.64
CA VAL A 8 2.82 -4.39 -12.92
C VAL A 8 2.04 -3.73 -14.06
N CYS A 9 2.74 -3.07 -14.98
CA CYS A 9 2.14 -2.37 -16.12
C CYS A 9 2.74 -2.75 -17.47
N ASP A 10 3.80 -3.58 -17.47
CA ASP A 10 4.60 -3.89 -18.64
C ASP A 10 5.19 -5.29 -18.50
N TYR A 11 5.45 -5.93 -19.63
CA TYR A 11 6.19 -7.19 -19.65
C TYR A 11 7.69 -6.90 -19.67
N ALA A 12 8.52 -7.81 -19.15
CA ALA A 12 9.98 -7.64 -19.13
C ALA A 12 10.62 -7.92 -20.50
N ASP A 13 9.96 -7.50 -21.59
CA ASP A 13 10.47 -7.54 -22.95
C ASP A 13 10.74 -6.11 -23.47
N SER A 14 11.12 -6.02 -24.73
CA SER A 14 11.41 -4.74 -25.38
C SER A 14 10.15 -3.92 -25.68
N HIS A 15 8.95 -4.50 -25.58
CA HIS A 15 7.71 -3.83 -25.96
C HIS A 15 7.10 -3.08 -24.78
N LYS A 16 7.22 -1.75 -24.79
CA LYS A 16 6.64 -0.90 -23.75
C LYS A 16 5.16 -0.62 -23.98
N ASN A 17 4.30 -1.07 -23.07
CA ASN A 17 2.86 -0.78 -23.08
C ASN A 17 2.45 0.19 -21.96
N LYS A 18 2.55 1.49 -22.26
CA LYS A 18 2.23 2.56 -21.30
C LYS A 18 0.74 2.66 -20.94
N LYS A 19 -0.16 2.04 -21.71
CA LYS A 19 -1.62 2.16 -21.49
C LYS A 19 -2.07 1.59 -20.15
N TRP A 20 -1.35 0.61 -19.61
CA TRP A 20 -1.70 -0.05 -18.35
C TRP A 20 -1.13 0.63 -17.11
N GLN A 21 -0.25 1.62 -17.27
CA GLN A 21 0.36 2.33 -16.13
C GLN A 21 -0.67 3.00 -15.21
N PRO A 22 -1.70 3.72 -15.72
CA PRO A 22 -2.71 4.31 -14.85
C PRO A 22 -3.48 3.27 -14.03
N PHE A 23 -3.81 2.13 -14.65
CA PHE A 23 -4.50 1.03 -13.99
C PHE A 23 -3.64 0.37 -12.91
N ALA A 24 -2.38 0.08 -13.23
CA ALA A 24 -1.42 -0.49 -12.28
C ALA A 24 -1.18 0.46 -11.08
N ALA A 25 -1.09 1.77 -11.35
CA ALA A 25 -0.94 2.80 -10.32
C ALA A 25 -2.18 2.89 -9.42
N ALA A 26 -3.38 2.94 -10.01
CA ALA A 26 -4.65 2.98 -9.26
C ALA A 26 -4.84 1.73 -8.39
N THR A 27 -4.48 0.56 -8.92
CA THR A 27 -4.51 -0.71 -8.18
C THR A 27 -3.55 -0.67 -7.00
N THR A 28 -2.30 -0.27 -7.23
CA THR A 28 -1.27 -0.14 -6.18
C THR A 28 -1.72 0.83 -5.08
N ALA A 29 -2.24 2.00 -5.44
CA ALA A 29 -2.73 2.98 -4.49
C ALA A 29 -3.90 2.44 -3.64
N SER A 30 -4.82 1.71 -4.26
CA SER A 30 -5.96 1.10 -3.57
C SER A 30 -5.51 0.03 -2.57
N VAL A 31 -4.56 -0.83 -2.98
CA VAL A 31 -3.96 -1.86 -2.11
C VAL A 31 -3.21 -1.21 -0.94
N THR A 32 -2.39 -0.19 -1.20
CA THR A 32 -1.69 0.54 -0.14
C THR A 32 -2.65 1.15 0.88
N LYS A 33 -3.78 1.73 0.41
CA LYS A 33 -4.81 2.27 1.31
C LYS A 33 -5.46 1.17 2.16
N ALA A 34 -5.75 0.00 1.58
CA ALA A 34 -6.30 -1.12 2.32
C ALA A 34 -5.32 -1.63 3.39
N ILE A 35 -4.04 -1.79 3.05
CA ILE A 35 -2.98 -2.20 3.98
C ILE A 35 -2.86 -1.19 5.14
N LEU A 36 -2.82 0.11 4.83
CA LEU A 36 -2.73 1.15 5.86
C LEU A 36 -3.96 1.13 6.78
N GLY A 37 -5.15 0.86 6.24
CA GLY A 37 -6.37 0.72 7.03
C GLY A 37 -6.38 -0.49 7.97
N GLN A 38 -5.59 -1.53 7.68
CA GLN A 38 -5.44 -2.71 8.54
C GLN A 38 -4.22 -2.61 9.47
N TYR A 39 -3.38 -1.59 9.32
CA TYR A 39 -2.18 -1.46 10.12
C TYR A 39 -2.53 -0.97 11.53
N THR A 40 -2.49 -1.89 12.50
CA THR A 40 -2.71 -1.57 13.91
C THR A 40 -1.62 -0.62 14.42
N GLN A 41 -2.01 0.59 14.82
CA GLN A 41 -1.11 1.54 15.46
C GLN A 41 -0.91 1.14 16.92
N THR A 42 0.21 0.46 17.18
CA THR A 42 0.63 0.10 18.54
C THR A 42 1.13 1.30 19.34
N ASP A 43 1.70 2.32 18.68
CA ASP A 43 2.21 3.55 19.31
C ASP A 43 1.24 4.73 19.15
N ASN A 44 -0.05 4.49 19.43
CA ASN A 44 -1.02 5.58 19.52
C ASN A 44 -1.07 6.05 20.99
N PRO A 45 -0.70 7.30 21.32
CA PRO A 45 -0.78 7.80 22.69
C PRO A 45 -2.20 7.78 23.26
N ALA A 46 -3.25 7.77 22.43
CA ALA A 46 -4.63 7.57 22.89
C ALA A 46 -4.90 6.13 23.38
N ASN A 47 -4.12 5.13 22.95
CA ASN A 47 -4.24 3.74 23.41
C ASN A 47 -3.54 3.50 24.77
N TYR A 48 -2.67 4.41 25.21
CA TYR A 48 -1.92 4.27 26.47
C TYR A 48 -2.86 4.34 27.70
N GLY A 49 -3.94 5.12 27.61
CA GLY A 49 -4.93 5.26 28.70
C GLY A 49 -5.94 4.12 28.82
N ILE A 50 -6.05 3.23 27.83
CA ILE A 50 -7.02 2.11 27.82
C ILE A 50 -6.39 0.74 28.11
N THR A 51 -5.07 0.60 27.94
CA THR A 51 -4.33 -0.65 28.20
C THR A 51 -3.64 -0.69 29.56
N HIS A 52 -3.71 0.40 30.34
CA HIS A 52 -3.14 0.52 31.69
C HIS A 52 -4.22 0.63 32.79
N VAL A 53 -5.37 -0.03 32.60
CA VAL A 53 -6.42 -0.23 33.63
C VAL A 53 -6.62 -1.72 33.91
#